data_AF-A0A511KBH0-F1
#
_entry.id   AF-A0A511KBH0-F1
#
_cell.length_a   1.000
_cell.length_b   1.000
_cell.length_c   1.000
_cell.angle_alpha   90.00
_cell.angle_beta   90.00
_cell.angle_gamma   90.00
#
_symmetry.space_group_name_H-M   'P 1'
#
loop_
_entity.id
_entity.type
_entity.pdbx_description
1 polymer ?
#
loop_
_entity_poly.entity_id
_entity_poly.type
_entity_poly.pdbx_seq_one_letter_code
_entity_poly.pdbx_strand_id
1 'polypeptide(L)'
;MRNDTLRFILVLFGYFVADRDKRIFFCFSCTTETPYLSLLKLTKYETEGQGVADQCLESALRVVKAREISWDAGEGDAKAPKVIKGFVQLLRAHPPPQLQYQLAFCFWLPLFDQTVAAQINARYNVVPLLLDLVKQAIKAKIVRIMVPTFRYLITKAPEQNLAAMLTVKILPWLQTLQGRKFGDEDIKEDVDFLVDELKRSFEGLTTWDEYKSELAMDS
;
A
#
# COMPACT_ATOMS: atom_id res chain seq x y z
N MET A 1 -11.11 24.99 -20.71
CA MET A 1 -11.87 24.39 -21.84
C MET A 1 -11.31 23.05 -22.30
N ARG A 2 -10.07 22.93 -22.83
CA ARG A 2 -9.54 21.62 -23.30
C ARG A 2 -9.25 20.60 -22.15
N ASN A 3 -8.96 21.09 -20.95
CA ASN A 3 -8.64 20.26 -19.77
C ASN A 3 -9.89 19.65 -19.10
N ASP A 4 -11.03 20.33 -19.18
CA ASP A 4 -12.28 19.88 -18.56
C ASP A 4 -12.91 18.74 -19.35
N THR A 5 -12.88 18.81 -20.68
CA THR A 5 -13.37 17.73 -21.55
C THR A 5 -12.51 16.46 -21.42
N LEU A 6 -11.19 16.59 -21.30
CA LEU A 6 -10.30 15.43 -21.05
C LEU A 6 -10.57 14.81 -19.67
N ARG A 7 -10.77 15.63 -18.64
CA ARG A 7 -11.19 15.15 -17.30
C ARG A 7 -12.51 14.39 -17.37
N PHE A 8 -13.52 14.91 -18.07
CA PHE A 8 -14.80 14.22 -18.22
C PHE A 8 -14.65 12.92 -19.01
N ILE A 9 -13.90 12.90 -20.12
CA ILE A 9 -13.67 11.70 -20.92
C ILE A 9 -12.92 10.63 -20.12
N LEU A 10 -11.95 11.02 -19.29
CA LEU A 10 -11.14 10.09 -18.50
C LEU A 10 -11.85 9.63 -17.22
N VAL A 11 -12.69 10.48 -16.62
CA VAL A 11 -13.64 10.07 -15.56
C VAL A 11 -14.65 9.06 -16.13
N LEU A 12 -15.21 9.34 -17.31
CA LEU A 12 -16.08 8.39 -18.03
C LEU A 12 -15.33 7.11 -18.39
N PHE A 13 -14.04 7.18 -18.73
CA PHE A 13 -13.19 6.02 -18.94
C PHE A 13 -12.97 5.23 -17.64
N GLY A 14 -12.79 5.90 -16.50
CA GLY A 14 -12.73 5.28 -15.17
C GLY A 14 -14.03 4.55 -14.81
N TYR A 15 -15.19 5.18 -15.05
CA TYR A 15 -16.50 4.53 -14.90
C TYR A 15 -16.70 3.38 -15.89
N PHE A 16 -16.22 3.52 -17.12
CA PHE A 16 -16.30 2.50 -18.18
C PHE A 16 -15.41 1.29 -17.93
N VAL A 17 -14.24 1.49 -17.32
CA VAL A 17 -13.36 0.43 -16.83
C VAL A 17 -13.98 -0.26 -15.61
N ALA A 18 -14.67 0.48 -14.75
CA ALA A 18 -15.38 -0.07 -13.59
C ALA A 18 -16.65 -0.88 -13.96
N ASP A 19 -17.31 -0.58 -15.08
CA ASP A 19 -18.61 -1.14 -15.46
C ASP A 19 -18.55 -2.53 -16.11
N ARG A 20 -17.42 -2.96 -16.73
CA ARG A 20 -17.35 -4.26 -17.43
C ARG A 20 -16.04 -5.02 -17.30
N ASP A 21 -16.13 -6.17 -16.65
CA ASP A 21 -15.11 -7.22 -16.43
C ASP A 21 -14.17 -7.51 -17.61
N LYS A 22 -14.66 -7.49 -18.86
CA LYS A 22 -13.86 -7.83 -20.04
C LYS A 22 -12.87 -6.74 -20.46
N ARG A 23 -13.07 -5.49 -20.04
CA ARG A 23 -12.19 -4.34 -20.39
C ARG A 23 -11.05 -4.12 -19.40
N ILE A 24 -11.21 -4.64 -18.18
CA ILE A 24 -10.15 -4.66 -17.16
C ILE A 24 -9.01 -5.56 -17.64
N PHE A 25 -9.32 -6.69 -18.26
CA PHE A 25 -8.33 -7.50 -18.96
C PHE A 25 -7.57 -6.63 -19.97
N PHE A 26 -8.25 -5.95 -20.90
CA PHE A 26 -7.61 -5.09 -21.91
C PHE A 26 -6.68 -3.97 -21.36
N CYS A 27 -7.02 -3.35 -20.22
CA CYS A 27 -6.16 -2.32 -19.60
C CYS A 27 -4.86 -2.89 -19.02
N PHE A 28 -4.89 -4.15 -18.57
CA PHE A 28 -3.76 -4.82 -17.91
C PHE A 28 -3.18 -5.99 -18.73
N SER A 29 -3.76 -6.33 -19.89
CA SER A 29 -3.37 -7.44 -20.77
C SER A 29 -2.15 -7.09 -21.58
N CYS A 30 -1.15 -7.96 -21.46
CA CYS A 30 0.20 -7.81 -21.95
C CYS A 30 0.33 -7.75 -23.49
N THR A 31 0.05 -6.58 -24.08
CA THR A 31 0.59 -6.15 -25.38
C THR A 31 1.35 -4.86 -25.17
N THR A 32 2.44 -4.66 -25.91
CA THR A 32 3.49 -3.64 -25.73
C THR A 32 3.04 -2.17 -25.66
N GLU A 33 1.74 -1.91 -25.85
CA GLU A 33 1.07 -0.61 -25.68
C GLU A 33 -0.15 -0.71 -24.75
N THR A 34 -0.04 -1.38 -23.60
CA THR A 34 -1.12 -1.29 -22.60
C THR A 34 -1.27 0.15 -22.13
N PRO A 35 -2.50 0.68 -22.00
CA PRO A 35 -2.72 2.00 -21.43
C PRO A 35 -2.12 2.09 -20.01
N TYR A 36 -2.02 0.98 -19.26
CA TYR A 36 -1.39 0.94 -17.95
C TYR A 36 0.09 1.36 -17.93
N LEU A 37 0.94 0.79 -18.78
CA LEU A 37 2.36 1.16 -18.84
C LEU A 37 2.52 2.60 -19.35
N SER A 38 1.63 3.05 -20.22
CA SER A 38 1.55 4.43 -20.70
C SER A 38 1.16 5.39 -19.58
N LEU A 39 0.19 5.04 -18.73
CA LEU A 39 -0.19 5.80 -17.54
C LEU A 39 0.97 5.87 -16.53
N LEU A 40 1.68 4.76 -16.28
CA LEU A 40 2.85 4.78 -15.40
C LEU A 40 3.97 5.67 -15.97
N LYS A 41 4.20 5.65 -17.29
CA LYS A 41 5.14 6.56 -17.96
C LYS A 41 4.68 8.02 -17.84
N LEU A 42 3.39 8.30 -18.04
CA LEU A 42 2.81 9.63 -17.86
C LEU A 42 2.99 10.13 -16.42
N THR A 43 2.79 9.25 -15.42
CA THR A 43 3.05 9.62 -14.02
C THR A 43 4.52 9.93 -13.73
N LYS A 44 5.47 9.44 -14.53
CA LYS A 44 6.90 9.65 -14.32
C LYS A 44 7.46 10.85 -15.08
N TYR A 45 6.90 11.19 -16.25
CA TYR A 45 7.51 12.15 -17.17
C TYR A 45 6.66 13.40 -17.46
N GLU A 46 5.34 13.41 -17.20
CA GLU A 46 4.47 14.52 -17.62
C GLU A 46 3.67 15.13 -16.46
N THR A 47 4.03 16.36 -16.08
CA THR A 47 3.45 17.09 -14.94
C THR A 47 1.98 17.46 -15.15
N GLU A 48 1.54 17.63 -16.41
CA GLU A 48 0.16 18.02 -16.74
C GLU A 48 -0.81 16.82 -16.75
N GLY A 49 -0.32 15.61 -17.02
CA GLY A 49 -1.12 14.37 -17.11
C GLY A 49 -1.13 13.51 -15.85
N GLN A 50 -0.17 13.73 -14.93
CA GLN A 50 0.02 12.98 -13.69
C GLN A 50 -1.27 12.79 -12.89
N GLY A 51 -1.96 13.88 -12.54
CA GLY A 51 -3.13 13.80 -11.67
C GLY A 51 -4.30 13.03 -12.28
N VAL A 52 -4.41 12.99 -13.61
CA VAL A 52 -5.46 12.24 -14.30
C VAL A 52 -5.08 10.77 -14.43
N ALA A 53 -3.81 10.48 -14.69
CA ALA A 53 -3.30 9.13 -14.70
C ALA A 53 -3.48 8.45 -13.33
N ASP A 54 -3.22 9.18 -12.25
CA ASP A 54 -3.44 8.72 -10.88
C ASP A 54 -4.92 8.42 -10.60
N GLN A 55 -5.83 9.28 -11.05
CA GLN A 55 -7.29 9.07 -10.88
C GLN A 55 -7.79 7.86 -11.66
N CYS A 56 -7.35 7.71 -12.91
CA CYS A 56 -7.70 6.54 -13.73
C CYS A 56 -7.19 5.25 -13.08
N LEU A 57 -5.99 5.30 -12.52
CA LEU A 57 -5.39 4.18 -11.83
C LEU A 57 -6.14 3.83 -10.54
N GLU A 58 -6.51 4.84 -9.77
CA GLU A 58 -7.35 4.69 -8.58
C GLU A 58 -8.68 4.01 -8.92
N SER A 59 -9.38 4.50 -9.96
CA SER A 59 -10.64 3.92 -10.42
C SER A 59 -10.47 2.47 -10.91
N ALA A 60 -9.36 2.17 -11.58
CA ALA A 60 -9.08 0.81 -12.05
C ALA A 60 -8.87 -0.16 -10.88
N LEU A 61 -8.05 0.20 -9.88
CA LEU A 61 -7.72 -0.67 -8.73
C LEU A 61 -8.88 -0.85 -7.73
N ARG A 62 -9.92 -0.01 -7.81
CA ARG A 62 -11.17 -0.25 -7.08
C ARG A 62 -11.89 -1.53 -7.53
N VAL A 63 -11.63 -2.01 -8.76
CA VAL A 63 -12.21 -3.27 -9.23
C VAL A 63 -11.40 -4.47 -8.75
N VAL A 64 -12.08 -5.47 -8.19
CA VAL A 64 -11.45 -6.69 -7.62
C VAL A 64 -10.55 -7.40 -8.63
N LYS A 65 -11.04 -7.64 -9.86
CA LYS A 65 -10.27 -8.32 -10.92
C LYS A 65 -9.04 -7.53 -11.35
N ALA A 66 -9.09 -6.20 -11.31
CA ALA A 66 -7.92 -5.37 -11.60
C ALA A 66 -6.84 -5.54 -10.53
N ARG A 67 -7.23 -5.76 -9.27
CA ARG A 67 -6.30 -6.03 -8.18
C ARG A 67 -5.62 -7.39 -8.35
N GLU A 68 -6.38 -8.42 -8.66
CA GLU A 68 -5.85 -9.76 -8.97
C GLU A 68 -4.87 -9.71 -10.14
N ILE A 69 -5.21 -9.00 -11.23
CA ILE A 69 -4.30 -8.89 -12.38
C ILE A 69 -3.08 -8.02 -12.06
N SER A 70 -3.22 -6.99 -11.21
CA SER A 70 -2.11 -6.15 -10.76
C SER A 70 -1.13 -6.89 -9.84
N TRP A 71 -1.61 -7.95 -9.18
CA TRP A 71 -0.83 -8.82 -8.33
C TRP A 71 -0.40 -10.07 -9.10
N ASP A 72 0.84 -10.07 -9.56
CA ASP A 72 1.40 -11.26 -10.18
C ASP A 72 1.61 -12.38 -9.15
N ALA A 73 0.88 -13.48 -9.31
CA ALA A 73 1.04 -14.68 -8.49
C ALA A 73 2.36 -15.42 -8.78
N GLY A 74 3.03 -15.20 -9.92
CA GLY A 74 4.15 -16.02 -10.38
C GLY A 74 5.49 -15.28 -10.48
N GLU A 75 6.39 -15.52 -9.52
CA GLU A 75 7.83 -15.26 -9.68
C GLU A 75 8.38 -16.09 -10.86
N GLY A 76 8.24 -15.59 -12.09
CA GLY A 76 8.75 -16.31 -13.26
C GLY A 76 8.22 -15.84 -14.61
N ASP A 77 7.09 -15.13 -14.68
CA ASP A 77 6.57 -14.71 -15.98
C ASP A 77 7.08 -13.30 -16.36
N ALA A 78 7.90 -13.24 -17.41
CA ALA A 78 8.39 -11.99 -17.98
C ALA A 78 7.25 -11.06 -18.47
N LYS A 79 6.04 -11.60 -18.65
CA LYS A 79 4.83 -10.89 -19.10
C LYS A 79 3.92 -10.38 -17.98
N ALA A 80 4.22 -10.63 -16.71
CA ALA A 80 3.29 -10.24 -15.67
C ALA A 80 3.28 -8.71 -15.40
N PRO A 81 2.12 -8.12 -15.03
CA PRO A 81 2.02 -6.69 -14.74
C PRO A 81 2.85 -6.30 -13.52
N LYS A 82 3.98 -5.61 -13.73
CA LYS A 82 4.88 -5.11 -12.66
C LYS A 82 4.34 -3.84 -11.97
N VAL A 83 3.04 -3.83 -11.70
CA VAL A 83 2.27 -2.66 -11.25
C VAL A 83 2.74 -2.22 -9.86
N ILE A 84 2.68 -3.14 -8.90
CA ILE A 84 3.06 -2.89 -7.51
C ILE A 84 4.54 -2.52 -7.41
N LYS A 85 5.40 -3.17 -8.22
CA LYS A 85 6.82 -2.82 -8.31
C LYS A 85 7.02 -1.38 -8.77
N GLY A 86 6.25 -0.92 -9.77
CA GLY A 86 6.26 0.46 -10.24
C GLY A 86 5.89 1.44 -9.13
N PHE A 87 4.84 1.16 -8.37
CA PHE A 87 4.44 2.01 -7.24
C PHE A 87 5.49 2.07 -6.15
N VAL A 88 6.06 0.93 -5.77
CA VAL A 88 7.15 0.88 -4.78
C VAL A 88 8.35 1.71 -5.25
N GLN A 89 8.71 1.64 -6.54
CA GLN A 89 9.79 2.46 -7.11
C GLN A 89 9.46 3.95 -7.09
N LEU A 90 8.21 4.32 -7.43
CA LEU A 90 7.77 5.72 -7.39
C LEU A 90 7.72 6.26 -5.96
N LEU A 91 7.24 5.48 -5.00
CA LEU A 91 7.22 5.84 -3.58
C LEU A 91 8.64 6.04 -3.03
N ARG A 92 9.59 5.19 -3.42
CA ARG A 92 11.03 5.34 -3.08
C ARG A 92 11.66 6.60 -3.68
N ALA A 93 11.09 7.15 -4.75
CA ALA A 93 11.56 8.40 -5.34
C ALA A 93 11.10 9.66 -4.57
N HIS A 94 10.42 9.50 -3.42
CA HIS A 94 9.88 10.60 -2.60
C HIS A 94 9.08 11.61 -3.43
N PRO A 95 7.97 11.19 -4.05
CA PRO A 95 7.19 12.04 -4.93
C PRO A 95 6.52 13.17 -4.13
N PRO A 96 5.93 14.19 -4.79
CA PRO A 96 5.22 15.25 -4.08
C PRO A 96 4.09 14.68 -3.20
N PRO A 97 3.72 15.34 -2.08
CA PRO A 97 2.74 14.81 -1.10
C PRO A 97 1.36 14.45 -1.66
N GLN A 98 0.99 14.98 -2.83
CA GLN A 98 -0.24 14.63 -3.53
C GLN A 98 -0.15 13.21 -4.12
N LEU A 99 0.92 12.95 -4.86
CA LEU A 99 1.19 11.67 -5.49
C LEU A 99 1.52 10.59 -4.45
N GLN A 100 2.21 10.93 -3.35
CA GLN A 100 2.41 10.00 -2.24
C GLN A 100 1.10 9.43 -1.70
N TYR A 101 0.09 10.29 -1.51
CA TYR A 101 -1.23 9.86 -1.04
C TYR A 101 -1.92 8.94 -2.05
N GLN A 102 -1.91 9.30 -3.34
CA GLN A 102 -2.56 8.51 -4.39
C GLN A 102 -1.90 7.15 -4.59
N LEU A 103 -0.56 7.11 -4.58
CA LEU A 103 0.20 5.85 -4.65
C LEU A 103 -0.01 4.99 -3.41
N ALA A 104 -0.03 5.60 -2.21
CA ALA A 104 -0.33 4.87 -0.97
C ALA A 104 -1.75 4.29 -0.97
N PHE A 105 -2.72 5.02 -1.51
CA PHE A 105 -4.08 4.52 -1.67
C PHE A 105 -4.15 3.36 -2.68
N CYS A 106 -3.48 3.49 -3.83
CA CYS A 106 -3.36 2.42 -4.82
C CYS A 106 -2.65 1.18 -4.25
N PHE A 107 -1.71 1.37 -3.32
CA PHE A 107 -1.02 0.31 -2.61
C PHE A 107 -1.88 -0.35 -1.53
N TRP A 108 -2.76 0.42 -0.88
CA TRP A 108 -3.68 -0.08 0.15
C TRP A 108 -4.78 -0.99 -0.44
N LEU A 109 -5.31 -0.66 -1.62
CA LEU A 109 -6.41 -1.41 -2.24
C LEU A 109 -6.13 -2.92 -2.47
N PRO A 110 -4.93 -3.36 -2.92
CA PRO A 110 -4.59 -4.78 -3.00
C PRO A 110 -4.53 -5.52 -1.66
N LEU A 111 -4.27 -4.85 -0.54
CA LEU A 111 -4.08 -5.48 0.77
C LEU A 111 -5.35 -6.07 1.39
N PHE A 112 -6.50 -5.81 0.79
CA PHE A 112 -7.75 -6.46 1.17
C PHE A 112 -7.70 -7.98 0.93
N ASP A 113 -6.86 -8.44 -0.01
CA ASP A 113 -6.57 -9.85 -0.23
C ASP A 113 -5.44 -10.33 0.71
N GLN A 114 -5.72 -11.41 1.43
CA GLN A 114 -4.78 -12.02 2.38
C GLN A 114 -3.50 -12.52 1.72
N THR A 115 -3.59 -13.07 0.51
CA THR A 115 -2.43 -13.60 -0.24
C THR A 115 -1.45 -12.49 -0.56
N VAL A 116 -1.99 -11.33 -0.95
CA VAL A 116 -1.21 -10.13 -1.23
C VAL A 116 -0.54 -9.63 0.04
N ALA A 117 -1.32 -9.47 1.13
CA ALA A 117 -0.81 -8.98 2.41
C ALA A 117 0.32 -9.86 2.99
N ALA A 118 0.27 -11.18 2.77
CA ALA A 118 1.29 -12.10 3.25
C ALA A 118 2.61 -12.01 2.47
N GLN A 119 2.56 -11.73 1.16
CA GLN A 119 3.73 -11.80 0.28
C GLN A 119 4.37 -10.43 0.00
N ILE A 120 3.60 -9.35 0.08
CA ILE A 120 4.03 -8.02 -0.36
C ILE A 120 5.23 -7.48 0.40
N ASN A 121 5.29 -7.73 1.72
CA ASN A 121 6.42 -7.31 2.53
C ASN A 121 7.69 -8.12 2.21
N ALA A 122 7.57 -9.43 2.06
CA ALA A 122 8.70 -10.29 1.68
C ALA A 122 9.29 -9.91 0.31
N ARG A 123 8.44 -9.57 -0.67
CA ARG A 123 8.88 -9.24 -2.04
C ARG A 123 9.49 -7.85 -2.18
N TYR A 124 8.98 -6.86 -1.46
CA TYR A 124 9.30 -5.45 -1.73
C TYR A 124 9.82 -4.67 -0.51
N ASN A 125 9.89 -5.29 0.67
CA ASN A 125 10.29 -4.67 1.93
C ASN A 125 9.52 -3.36 2.19
N VAL A 126 8.19 -3.47 2.21
CA VAL A 126 7.27 -2.33 2.18
C VAL A 126 7.07 -1.69 3.54
N VAL A 127 7.15 -2.47 4.62
CA VAL A 127 6.95 -1.97 5.99
C VAL A 127 7.90 -0.83 6.34
N PRO A 128 9.24 -0.94 6.19
CA PRO A 128 10.14 0.19 6.45
C PRO A 128 9.90 1.36 5.50
N LEU A 129 9.66 1.09 4.21
CA LEU A 129 9.41 2.13 3.21
C LEU A 129 8.21 3.01 3.60
N LEU A 130 7.09 2.39 3.96
CA LEU A 130 5.88 3.11 4.35
C LEU A 130 6.10 3.88 5.65
N LEU A 131 6.86 3.30 6.61
CA LEU A 131 7.17 3.95 7.87
C LEU A 131 8.02 5.22 7.67
N ASP A 132 9.01 5.17 6.80
CA ASP A 132 9.86 6.33 6.50
C ASP A 132 9.06 7.45 5.82
N LEU A 133 8.19 7.09 4.87
CA LEU A 133 7.34 8.04 4.18
C LEU A 133 6.34 8.71 5.12
N VAL A 134 5.69 7.94 6.00
CA VAL A 134 4.70 8.51 6.93
C VAL A 134 5.35 9.35 8.02
N LYS A 135 6.56 9.02 8.47
CA LYS A 135 7.33 9.86 9.41
C LYS A 135 7.68 11.22 8.81
N GLN A 136 7.96 11.28 7.51
CA GLN A 136 8.26 12.52 6.78
C GLN A 136 6.99 13.27 6.32
N ALA A 137 5.81 12.66 6.46
CA ALA A 137 4.59 13.23 5.95
C ALA A 137 4.13 14.45 6.77
N ILE A 138 4.12 15.61 6.13
CA ILE A 138 3.59 16.86 6.70
C ILE A 138 2.04 16.86 6.67
N LYS A 139 1.44 16.18 5.68
CA LYS A 139 -0.01 16.20 5.47
C LYS A 139 -0.71 15.05 6.19
N ALA A 140 -1.68 15.37 7.05
CA ALA A 140 -2.48 14.40 7.80
C ALA A 140 -3.18 13.35 6.91
N LYS A 141 -3.51 13.70 5.66
CA LYS A 141 -4.11 12.75 4.71
C LYS A 141 -3.22 11.54 4.37
N ILE A 142 -1.89 11.67 4.48
CA ILE A 142 -0.98 10.54 4.24
C ILE A 142 -1.06 9.57 5.44
N VAL A 143 -1.10 10.11 6.66
CA VAL A 143 -1.31 9.31 7.88
C VAL A 143 -2.64 8.54 7.81
N ARG A 144 -3.70 9.19 7.31
CA ARG A 144 -5.04 8.59 7.09
C ARG A 144 -5.07 7.34 6.22
N ILE A 145 -4.10 7.13 5.35
CA ILE A 145 -4.04 5.93 4.50
C ILE A 145 -2.98 4.95 5.01
N MET A 146 -1.84 5.45 5.51
CA MET A 146 -0.74 4.61 5.97
C MET A 146 -1.07 3.85 7.27
N VAL A 147 -1.79 4.47 8.20
CA VAL A 147 -2.21 3.82 9.45
C VAL A 147 -3.12 2.62 9.18
N PRO A 148 -4.23 2.75 8.42
CA PRO A 148 -5.01 1.60 8.01
C PRO A 148 -4.17 0.57 7.26
N THR A 149 -3.26 1.00 6.39
CA THR A 149 -2.37 0.08 5.65
C THR A 149 -1.58 -0.85 6.57
N PHE A 150 -1.01 -0.33 7.67
CA PHE A 150 -0.36 -1.17 8.67
C PHE A 150 -1.36 -2.10 9.39
N ARG A 151 -2.56 -1.60 9.73
CA ARG A 151 -3.61 -2.43 10.35
C ARG A 151 -4.02 -3.59 9.45
N TYR A 152 -4.18 -3.37 8.15
CA TYR A 152 -4.52 -4.42 7.19
C TYR A 152 -3.42 -5.48 7.07
N LEU A 153 -2.14 -5.07 7.06
CA LEU A 153 -1.03 -6.03 7.03
C LEU A 153 -1.02 -6.96 8.25
N ILE A 154 -1.24 -6.42 9.45
CA ILE A 154 -1.28 -7.23 10.68
C ILE A 154 -2.56 -8.08 10.74
N THR A 155 -3.72 -7.51 10.44
CA THR A 155 -5.00 -8.25 10.57
C THR A 155 -5.17 -9.36 9.54
N LYS A 156 -4.58 -9.20 8.34
CA LYS A 156 -4.65 -10.22 7.28
C LYS A 156 -3.51 -11.24 7.35
N ALA A 157 -2.30 -10.79 7.65
CA ALA A 157 -1.11 -11.63 7.62
C ALA A 157 -0.16 -11.29 8.79
N PRO A 158 -0.57 -11.58 10.04
CA PRO A 158 0.20 -11.19 11.23
C PRO A 158 1.56 -11.89 11.26
N GLU A 159 1.61 -13.19 10.97
CA GLU A 159 2.82 -14.01 11.01
C GLU A 159 3.93 -13.48 10.10
N GLN A 160 3.58 -12.95 8.93
CA GLN A 160 4.54 -12.47 7.94
C GLN A 160 4.96 -11.01 8.16
N ASN A 161 4.13 -10.20 8.83
CA ASN A 161 4.31 -8.75 8.92
C ASN A 161 4.70 -8.24 10.32
N LEU A 162 4.27 -8.90 11.40
CA LEU A 162 4.52 -8.45 12.77
C LEU A 162 6.01 -8.36 13.10
N ALA A 163 6.78 -9.42 12.79
CA ALA A 163 8.22 -9.43 13.03
C ALA A 163 8.93 -8.28 12.30
N ALA A 164 8.53 -7.98 11.06
CA ALA A 164 9.10 -6.87 10.29
C ALA A 164 8.75 -5.51 10.94
N MET A 165 7.52 -5.34 11.43
CA MET A 165 7.07 -4.13 12.11
C MET A 165 7.80 -3.87 13.44
N LEU A 166 8.01 -4.91 14.23
CA LEU A 166 8.80 -4.83 15.46
C LEU A 166 10.26 -4.48 15.17
N THR A 167 10.85 -5.10 14.13
CA THR A 167 12.23 -4.84 13.69
C THR A 167 12.46 -3.37 13.33
N VAL A 168 11.52 -2.74 12.62
CA VAL A 168 11.63 -1.32 12.21
C VAL A 168 11.29 -0.33 13.34
N LYS A 169 10.98 -0.83 14.54
CA LYS A 169 10.59 -0.02 15.70
C LYS A 169 9.46 0.96 15.37
N ILE A 170 8.37 0.44 14.80
CA ILE A 170 7.19 1.26 14.48
C ILE A 170 6.44 1.73 15.74
N LEU A 171 6.51 0.98 16.83
CA LEU A 171 5.74 1.22 18.07
C LEU A 171 5.98 2.60 18.71
N PRO A 172 7.21 3.11 18.90
CA PRO A 172 7.43 4.47 19.41
C PRO A 172 6.79 5.56 18.56
N TRP A 173 6.75 5.37 17.24
CA TRP A 173 6.11 6.31 16.34
C TRP A 173 4.58 6.28 16.48
N LEU A 174 3.99 5.08 16.60
CA LEU A 174 2.56 4.93 16.86
C LEU A 174 2.14 5.53 18.22
N GLN A 175 2.95 5.36 19.27
CA GLN A 175 2.70 6.00 20.57
C GLN A 175 2.75 7.54 20.47
N THR A 176 3.66 8.07 19.66
CA THR A 176 3.70 9.51 19.36
C THR A 176 2.44 9.97 18.64
N LEU A 177 1.87 9.14 17.76
CA LEU A 177 0.58 9.42 17.11
C LEU A 177 -0.59 9.30 18.09
N GLN A 178 -0.59 8.31 18.98
CA GLN A 178 -1.65 8.08 19.96
C GLN A 178 -1.89 9.30 20.87
N GLY A 179 -0.83 10.03 21.22
CA GLY A 179 -0.92 11.27 21.99
C GLY A 179 -1.47 12.49 21.21
N ARG A 180 -1.67 12.39 19.89
CA ARG A 180 -2.20 13.48 19.06
C ARG A 180 -3.72 13.45 19.03
N LYS A 181 -4.32 14.64 18.96
CA LYS A 181 -5.76 14.79 18.71
C LYS A 181 -6.03 14.65 17.21
N PHE A 182 -6.67 13.56 16.82
CA PHE A 182 -7.26 13.39 15.50
C PHE A 182 -8.72 13.85 15.54
N GLY A 183 -9.18 14.55 14.50
CA GLY A 183 -10.60 14.83 14.30
C GLY A 183 -11.36 13.68 13.61
N ASP A 184 -10.72 12.52 13.47
CA ASP A 184 -11.17 11.36 12.71
C ASP A 184 -11.04 10.15 13.65
N GLU A 185 -12.18 9.64 14.09
CA GLU A 185 -12.25 8.61 15.14
C GLU A 185 -11.68 7.27 14.63
N ASP A 186 -11.91 6.93 13.35
CA ASP A 186 -11.40 5.70 12.73
C ASP A 186 -9.86 5.61 12.81
N ILE A 187 -9.16 6.73 12.56
CA ILE A 187 -7.69 6.75 12.68
C ILE A 187 -7.26 6.47 14.12
N LYS A 188 -7.96 7.04 15.09
CA LYS A 188 -7.61 6.88 16.49
C LYS A 188 -7.76 5.41 16.89
N GLU A 189 -8.87 4.79 16.52
CA GLU A 189 -9.11 3.36 16.72
C GLU A 189 -8.04 2.50 16.04
N ASP A 190 -7.66 2.82 14.80
CA ASP A 190 -6.58 2.11 14.11
C ASP A 190 -5.24 2.22 14.84
N VAL A 191 -4.90 3.43 15.33
CA VAL A 191 -3.66 3.66 16.07
C VAL A 191 -3.68 2.88 17.39
N ASP A 192 -4.78 2.94 18.14
CA ASP A 192 -4.93 2.23 19.41
C ASP A 192 -4.80 0.72 19.19
N PHE A 193 -5.50 0.17 18.18
CA PHE A 193 -5.39 -1.24 17.79
C PHE A 193 -3.94 -1.64 17.47
N LEU A 194 -3.24 -0.84 16.65
CA LEU A 194 -1.87 -1.13 16.27
C LEU A 194 -0.90 -1.10 17.46
N VAL A 195 -1.07 -0.13 18.36
CA VAL A 195 -0.25 -0.02 19.58
C VAL A 195 -0.45 -1.24 20.46
N ASP A 196 -1.69 -1.65 20.70
CA ASP A 196 -2.01 -2.76 21.59
C ASP A 196 -1.53 -4.10 21.02
N GLU A 197 -1.77 -4.34 19.73
CA GLU A 197 -1.36 -5.59 19.07
C GLU A 197 0.18 -5.73 19.00
N LEU A 198 0.90 -4.64 18.72
CA LEU A 198 2.36 -4.65 18.70
C LEU A 198 2.96 -4.81 20.11
N LYS A 199 2.36 -4.21 21.14
CA LYS A 199 2.80 -4.43 22.54
C LYS A 199 2.61 -5.88 22.95
N ARG A 200 1.43 -6.44 22.70
CA ARG A 200 1.12 -7.84 23.00
C ARG A 200 2.10 -8.79 22.30
N SER A 201 2.38 -8.53 21.02
CA SER A 201 3.33 -9.33 20.25
C SER A 201 4.77 -9.20 20.80
N PHE A 202 5.18 -7.99 21.18
CA PHE A 202 6.50 -7.73 21.75
C PHE A 202 6.69 -8.44 23.10
N GLU A 203 5.73 -8.34 24.01
CA GLU A 203 5.74 -9.01 25.32
C GLU A 203 5.78 -10.54 25.18
N GLY A 204 5.00 -11.10 24.24
CA GLY A 204 5.02 -12.54 23.97
C GLY A 204 6.38 -13.04 23.49
N LEU A 205 7.11 -12.25 22.69
CA LEU A 205 8.46 -12.61 22.24
C LEU A 205 9.47 -12.58 23.37
N THR A 206 9.43 -11.56 24.24
CA THR A 206 10.36 -11.46 25.37
C THR A 206 10.17 -12.60 26.36
N THR A 207 8.93 -12.97 26.68
CA THR A 207 8.64 -14.11 27.56
C THR A 207 9.12 -15.43 26.96
N TRP A 208 9.02 -15.61 25.64
CA TRP A 208 9.48 -16.82 24.97
C TRP A 208 11.01 -16.92 24.91
N ASP A 209 11.70 -15.79 24.73
CA ASP A 209 13.16 -15.71 24.76
C ASP A 209 13.73 -15.96 26.16
N GLU A 210 13.09 -15.42 27.20
CA GLU A 210 13.42 -15.70 28.60
C GLU A 210 13.31 -17.20 28.91
N TYR A 211 12.19 -17.83 28.58
CA TYR A 211 11.97 -19.27 28.82
C TYR A 211 13.01 -20.17 28.13
N LYS A 212 13.37 -19.88 26.87
CA LYS A 212 14.43 -20.65 26.18
C LYS A 212 15.79 -20.45 26.82
N SER A 213 16.08 -19.25 27.33
CA SER A 213 17.34 -18.98 28.00
C SER A 213 17.47 -19.77 29.29
N GLU A 214 16.38 -19.90 30.07
CA GLU A 214 16.35 -20.74 31.28
C GLU A 214 16.63 -22.21 30.94
N LEU A 215 15.94 -22.78 29.94
CA LEU A 215 16.14 -24.17 29.53
C LEU A 215 17.56 -24.48 29.04
N ALA A 216 18.23 -23.52 28.40
CA ALA A 216 19.59 -23.69 27.90
C ALA A 216 20.67 -23.56 29.00
N MET A 217 20.33 -22.97 30.15
CA MET A 217 21.24 -22.87 31.30
C MET A 217 21.13 -24.09 32.23
N ASP A 218 19.99 -24.79 32.19
CA ASP A 218 19.72 -26.01 32.97
C ASP A 218 20.12 -27.32 32.25
N SER A 219 20.72 -27.23 31.05
CA SER A 219 21.25 -28.36 30.26
C SER A 219 22.77 -28.38 30.21
#